data_AF-A0A973J8E6-F1
#
_entry.id   AF-A0A973J8E6-F1
#
_cell.length_a   1.000
_cell.length_b   1.000
_cell.length_c   1.000
_cell.angle_alpha   90.00
_cell.angle_beta   90.00
_cell.angle_gamma   90.00
#
_symmetry.space_group_name_H-M   'P 1'
#
loop_
_entity.id
_entity.type
_entity.pdbx_description
1 polymer ?
#
loop_
_entity_poly.entity_id
_entity_poly.type
_entity_poly.pdbx_seq_one_letter_code
_entity_poly.pdbx_strand_id
1 'polypeptide(L)'
;FRALLEPHGLRSAQLAILHPPYHDIIHFSEDPRDISNSPSIDEFLRLMGQVVERITLALDRGRYLALVIGDKYARGEWSPLGFLTMNEIQSRGFLLKSIVVKNIDGTAGKRSQKELWRYRALAGGFYVFKHEYMFVFKKR
;
A
#
# COMPACT_ATOMS: atom_id res chain seq x y z
N PHE A 1 -15.77 -8.09 -3.84
CA PHE A 1 -15.45 -8.69 -2.53
C PHE A 1 -16.59 -9.50 -1.93
N ARG A 2 -17.86 -9.02 -1.83
CA ARG A 2 -18.98 -9.87 -1.35
C ARG A 2 -19.14 -11.19 -2.10
N ALA A 3 -19.08 -11.15 -3.44
CA ALA A 3 -19.09 -12.35 -4.27
C ALA A 3 -17.96 -13.37 -3.97
N LEU A 4 -16.84 -12.91 -3.38
CA LEU A 4 -15.75 -13.81 -2.94
C LEU A 4 -16.03 -14.42 -1.56
N LEU A 5 -16.93 -13.83 -0.77
CA LEU A 5 -17.32 -14.31 0.55
C LEU A 5 -18.51 -15.27 0.48
N GLU A 6 -19.39 -15.10 -0.51
CA GLU A 6 -20.61 -15.89 -0.70
C GLU A 6 -20.39 -17.41 -0.72
N PRO A 7 -19.39 -17.96 -1.43
CA PRO A 7 -19.12 -19.40 -1.42
C PRO A 7 -18.78 -19.97 -0.03
N HIS A 8 -18.39 -19.10 0.91
CA HIS A 8 -18.07 -19.46 2.29
C HIS A 8 -19.23 -19.21 3.27
N GLY A 9 -20.42 -18.84 2.77
CA GLY A 9 -21.58 -18.50 3.60
C GLY A 9 -21.42 -17.17 4.36
N LEU A 10 -20.45 -16.34 3.97
CA LEU A 10 -20.14 -15.08 4.63
C LEU A 10 -20.70 -13.89 3.84
N ARG A 11 -21.25 -12.90 4.53
CA ARG A 11 -21.79 -11.67 3.92
C ARG A 11 -20.85 -10.47 4.02
N SER A 12 -19.94 -10.51 4.99
CA SER A 12 -18.99 -9.44 5.30
C SER A 12 -17.80 -9.97 6.10
N ALA A 13 -16.77 -9.12 6.21
CA ALA A 13 -15.55 -9.39 6.96
C ALA A 13 -15.42 -8.45 8.18
N GLN A 14 -14.62 -8.88 9.16
CA GLN A 14 -14.27 -8.10 10.36
C GLN A 14 -12.93 -7.36 10.22
N LEU A 15 -12.11 -7.73 9.25
CA LEU A 15 -10.80 -7.15 8.99
C LEU A 15 -10.49 -7.28 7.50
N ALA A 16 -10.02 -6.19 6.89
CA ALA A 16 -9.41 -6.21 5.57
C ALA A 16 -7.93 -5.83 5.70
N ILE A 17 -7.05 -6.57 5.03
CA ILE A 17 -5.62 -6.26 4.96
C ILE A 17 -5.26 -6.08 3.50
N LEU A 18 -4.64 -4.94 3.19
CA LEU A 18 -4.18 -4.59 1.85
C LEU A 18 -2.66 -4.50 1.86
N HIS A 19 -2.05 -5.16 0.90
CA HIS A 19 -0.63 -5.00 0.56
C HIS A 19 -0.57 -4.87 -0.97
N PRO A 20 -1.02 -3.71 -1.52
CA PRO A 20 -1.11 -3.51 -2.96
C PRO A 20 0.29 -3.52 -3.59
N PRO A 21 0.39 -3.76 -4.91
CA PRO A 21 1.63 -3.46 -5.63
C PRO A 21 1.99 -1.99 -5.46
N TYR A 22 3.28 -1.71 -5.36
CA TYR A 22 3.78 -0.37 -5.05
C TYR A 22 3.87 0.40 -6.37
N HIS A 23 2.73 0.80 -6.93
CA HIS A 23 2.66 1.39 -8.27
C HIS A 23 3.47 0.57 -9.30
N ASP A 24 4.07 1.22 -10.30
CA ASP A 24 4.97 0.72 -11.34
C ASP A 24 6.35 0.20 -10.87
N ILE A 25 6.56 -0.10 -9.57
CA ILE A 25 7.85 -0.66 -9.11
C ILE A 25 8.01 -2.11 -9.58
N ILE A 26 6.92 -2.89 -9.56
CA ILE A 26 6.87 -4.27 -10.06
C ILE A 26 5.54 -4.43 -10.80
N HIS A 27 5.60 -4.78 -12.07
CA HIS A 27 4.45 -5.18 -12.88
C HIS A 27 4.16 -6.66 -12.66
N PHE A 28 2.95 -7.00 -12.21
CA PHE A 28 2.57 -8.38 -11.90
C PHE A 28 1.87 -9.10 -13.05
N SER A 29 1.37 -8.36 -14.04
CA SER A 29 0.71 -8.90 -15.23
C SER A 29 0.63 -7.87 -16.36
N GLU A 30 0.20 -8.28 -17.55
CA GLU A 30 -0.12 -7.40 -18.68
C GLU A 30 -1.60 -6.94 -18.67
N ASP A 31 -2.38 -7.29 -17.64
CA ASP A 31 -3.80 -6.92 -17.56
C ASP A 31 -3.91 -5.40 -17.28
N PRO A 32 -4.63 -4.62 -18.09
CA PRO A 32 -4.81 -3.19 -17.84
C PRO A 32 -5.57 -2.88 -16.54
N ARG A 33 -6.22 -3.87 -15.94
CA ARG A 33 -6.90 -3.76 -14.64
C ARG A 33 -5.95 -3.96 -13.45
N ASP A 34 -4.73 -4.42 -13.69
CA ASP A 34 -3.70 -4.54 -12.66
C ASP A 34 -3.23 -3.15 -12.26
N ILE A 35 -3.41 -2.82 -10.98
CA ILE A 35 -3.10 -1.49 -10.44
C ILE A 35 -1.58 -1.20 -10.50
N SER A 36 -0.73 -2.23 -10.59
CA SER A 36 0.70 -2.03 -10.84
C SER A 36 1.01 -1.43 -12.22
N ASN A 37 0.09 -1.54 -13.17
CA ASN A 37 0.21 -0.98 -14.52
C ASN A 37 -0.30 0.46 -14.62
N SER A 38 -0.64 1.10 -13.49
CA SER A 38 -1.09 2.48 -13.48
C SER A 38 -0.02 3.41 -14.10
N PRO A 39 -0.39 4.31 -15.02
CA PRO A 39 0.56 5.20 -15.69
C PRO A 39 1.03 6.37 -14.80
N SER A 40 0.32 6.66 -13.71
CA SER A 40 0.63 7.75 -12.79
C SER A 40 0.19 7.44 -11.36
N ILE A 41 0.78 8.19 -10.40
CA ILE A 41 0.39 8.11 -8.99
C ILE A 41 -1.08 8.50 -8.82
N ASP A 42 -1.57 9.52 -9.52
CA ASP A 42 -2.97 9.93 -9.41
C ASP A 42 -3.93 8.82 -9.88
N GLU A 43 -3.59 8.14 -10.97
CA GLU A 43 -4.39 7.03 -11.48
C GLU A 43 -4.34 5.82 -10.53
N PHE A 44 -3.18 5.54 -9.95
CA PHE A 44 -3.03 4.55 -8.89
C PHE A 44 -3.91 4.87 -7.67
N LEU A 45 -3.88 6.12 -7.19
CA LEU A 45 -4.71 6.55 -6.05
C LEU A 45 -6.19 6.42 -6.38
N ARG A 46 -6.60 6.84 -7.58
CA ARG A 46 -7.98 6.69 -8.06
C ARG A 46 -8.43 5.23 -8.05
N LEU A 47 -7.61 4.31 -8.57
CA LEU A 47 -7.89 2.87 -8.58
C LEU A 47 -7.91 2.26 -7.18
N MET A 48 -6.95 2.63 -6.32
CA MET A 48 -6.94 2.25 -4.91
C MET A 48 -8.20 2.71 -4.18
N GLY A 49 -8.68 3.91 -4.50
CA GLY A 49 -9.95 4.43 -4.03
C GLY A 49 -11.14 3.52 -4.38
N GLN A 50 -11.22 3.08 -5.64
CA GLN A 50 -12.26 2.14 -6.07
C GLN A 50 -12.16 0.79 -5.35
N VAL A 51 -10.95 0.29 -5.10
CA VAL A 51 -10.74 -0.92 -4.30
C VAL A 51 -11.30 -0.73 -2.89
N VAL A 52 -11.01 0.39 -2.25
CA VAL A 52 -11.47 0.73 -0.89
C VAL A 52 -13.00 0.85 -0.82
N GLU A 53 -13.63 1.47 -1.82
CA GLU A 53 -15.09 1.53 -1.93
C GLU A 53 -15.72 0.13 -2.01
N ARG A 54 -15.16 -0.76 -2.83
CA ARG A 54 -15.63 -2.14 -2.93
C ARG A 54 -15.41 -2.94 -1.64
N ILE A 55 -14.30 -2.71 -0.95
CA ILE A 55 -14.03 -3.31 0.38
C ILE A 55 -15.04 -2.81 1.39
N THR A 56 -15.37 -1.52 1.35
CA THR A 56 -16.34 -0.90 2.27
C THR A 56 -17.67 -1.63 2.22
N LEU A 57 -18.12 -2.08 1.05
CA LEU A 57 -19.35 -2.87 0.93
C LEU A 57 -19.25 -4.25 1.62
N ALA A 58 -18.06 -4.84 1.68
CA ALA A 58 -17.81 -6.16 2.25
C ALA A 58 -17.22 -6.13 3.67
N LEU A 59 -17.03 -4.95 4.28
CA LEU A 59 -16.48 -4.78 5.62
C LEU A 59 -17.55 -4.25 6.57
N ASP A 60 -17.66 -4.82 7.76
CA ASP A 60 -18.64 -4.38 8.75
C ASP A 60 -18.37 -2.97 9.27
N ARG A 61 -19.44 -2.26 9.65
CA ARG A 61 -19.33 -0.93 10.28
C ARG A 61 -18.54 -1.03 11.59
N GLY A 62 -17.66 -0.08 11.85
CA GLY A 62 -16.82 -0.06 13.05
C GLY A 62 -15.68 -1.08 13.03
N ARG A 63 -15.48 -1.80 11.92
CA ARG A 63 -14.38 -2.76 11.74
C ARG A 63 -13.21 -2.16 10.96
N TYR A 64 -12.14 -2.94 10.82
CA TYR A 64 -10.81 -2.41 10.52
C TYR A 64 -10.34 -2.72 9.11
N LEU A 65 -9.60 -1.78 8.54
CA LEU A 65 -8.80 -1.95 7.33
C LEU A 65 -7.35 -1.64 7.68
N ALA A 66 -6.42 -2.51 7.29
CA ALA A 66 -4.99 -2.27 7.40
C ALA A 66 -4.40 -2.12 5.99
N LEU A 67 -3.59 -1.09 5.77
CA LEU A 67 -2.82 -0.89 4.54
C LEU A 67 -1.34 -1.01 4.87
N VAL A 68 -0.66 -1.99 4.30
CA VAL A 68 0.79 -2.12 4.31
C VAL A 68 1.33 -1.58 3.00
N ILE A 69 2.13 -0.52 3.05
CA ILE A 69 2.67 0.14 1.87
C ILE A 69 3.93 0.94 2.24
N GLY A 70 4.88 1.03 1.32
CA GLY A 70 6.07 1.89 1.43
C GLY A 70 6.00 3.08 0.49
N ASP A 71 6.98 3.96 0.63
CA ASP A 71 7.17 5.07 -0.30
C ASP A 71 7.84 4.58 -1.60
N LYS A 72 7.76 5.41 -2.64
CA LYS A 72 8.41 5.15 -3.93
C LYS A 72 9.58 6.11 -4.10
N TYR A 73 10.70 5.61 -4.60
CA TYR A 73 11.81 6.45 -5.03
C TYR A 73 12.18 6.14 -6.47
N ALA A 74 12.15 7.15 -7.32
CA ALA A 74 12.43 7.01 -8.73
C ALA A 74 13.06 8.30 -9.26
N ARG A 75 14.02 8.17 -10.17
CA ARG A 75 14.66 9.30 -10.86
C ARG A 75 15.20 10.41 -9.93
N GLY A 76 15.70 10.05 -8.75
CA GLY A 76 16.25 11.03 -7.80
C GLY A 76 15.23 11.60 -6.81
N GLU A 77 13.95 11.26 -6.94
CA GLU A 77 12.88 11.88 -6.18
C GLU A 77 12.16 10.88 -5.26
N TRP A 78 11.80 11.36 -4.08
CA TRP A 78 11.00 10.63 -3.10
C TRP A 78 9.52 10.97 -3.27
N SER A 79 8.72 9.96 -3.59
CA SER A 79 7.26 10.06 -3.60
C SER A 79 6.70 9.44 -2.32
N PRO A 80 5.98 10.22 -1.48
CA PRO A 80 5.39 9.74 -0.23
C PRO A 80 4.11 8.91 -0.48
N LEU A 81 4.23 7.87 -1.32
CA LEU A 81 3.12 7.03 -1.80
C LEU A 81 2.32 6.44 -0.65
N GLY A 82 2.96 6.08 0.46
CA GLY A 82 2.27 5.55 1.63
C GLY A 82 1.30 6.56 2.23
N PHE A 83 1.73 7.80 2.42
CA PHE A 83 0.89 8.88 2.96
C PHE A 83 -0.18 9.34 1.98
N LEU A 84 0.12 9.37 0.68
CA LEU A 84 -0.87 9.68 -0.35
C LEU A 84 -2.00 8.64 -0.35
N THR A 85 -1.65 7.35 -0.30
CA THR A 85 -2.64 6.26 -0.23
C THR A 85 -3.41 6.27 1.10
N MET A 86 -2.74 6.61 2.21
CA MET A 86 -3.40 6.82 3.50
C MET A 86 -4.47 7.91 3.42
N ASN A 87 -4.16 9.07 2.81
CA ASN A 87 -5.10 10.16 2.65
C ASN A 87 -6.28 9.77 1.76
N GLU A 88 -6.02 9.01 0.70
CA GLU A 88 -7.04 8.49 -0.22
C GLU A 88 -8.02 7.51 0.47
N ILE A 89 -7.55 6.73 1.44
CA ILE A 89 -8.42 5.89 2.27
C ILE A 89 -9.25 6.75 3.23
N GLN A 90 -8.65 7.76 3.86
CA GLN A 90 -9.35 8.64 4.80
C GLN A 90 -10.47 9.44 4.13
N SER A 91 -10.26 9.90 2.89
CA SER A 91 -11.28 10.62 2.11
C SER A 91 -12.54 9.78 1.83
N ARG A 92 -12.45 8.44 1.96
CA ARG A 92 -13.56 7.46 1.81
C ARG A 92 -14.26 7.08 3.11
N GLY A 93 -14.15 7.92 4.14
CA GLY A 93 -14.90 7.74 5.40
C GLY A 93 -14.25 6.75 6.38
N PHE A 94 -12.99 6.41 6.17
CA PHE A 94 -12.20 5.67 7.15
C PHE A 94 -11.50 6.63 8.13
N LEU A 95 -11.52 6.29 9.41
CA LEU A 95 -10.80 7.01 10.45
C LEU A 95 -9.43 6.36 10.68
N LEU A 96 -8.34 7.09 10.48
CA LEU A 96 -7.00 6.62 10.85
C LEU A 96 -6.92 6.43 12.38
N LYS A 97 -6.45 5.25 12.81
CA LYS A 97 -6.32 4.86 14.21
C LYS A 97 -4.87 4.72 14.66
N SER A 98 -3.99 4.25 13.77
CA SER A 98 -2.58 4.08 14.08
C SER A 98 -1.75 4.05 12.81
N ILE A 99 -0.48 4.42 12.94
CA ILE A 99 0.57 4.27 11.94
C ILE A 99 1.67 3.43 12.59
N VAL A 100 1.92 2.26 12.04
CA VAL A 100 3.03 1.39 12.48
C VAL A 100 4.16 1.53 11.47
N VAL A 101 5.37 1.82 11.95
CA VAL A 101 6.58 1.84 11.13
C VAL A 101 7.24 0.47 11.22
N LYS A 102 7.16 -0.30 10.14
CA LYS A 102 7.77 -1.61 10.02
C LYS A 102 9.21 -1.43 9.55
N ASN A 103 10.16 -1.60 10.45
CA ASN A 103 11.57 -1.65 10.09
C ASN A 103 11.87 -2.90 9.28
N ILE A 104 12.47 -2.72 8.12
CA ILE A 104 12.87 -3.78 7.19
C ILE A 104 14.39 -3.80 7.18
N ASP A 105 14.96 -4.65 8.03
CA ASP A 105 16.38 -4.98 7.99
C ASP A 105 16.58 -6.44 7.59
N GLY A 106 17.66 -6.71 6.86
CA GLY A 106 18.09 -8.08 6.56
C GLY A 106 17.22 -8.88 5.59
N THR A 107 16.46 -8.25 4.69
CA THR A 107 15.74 -8.97 3.61
C THR A 107 16.73 -9.69 2.69
N ALA A 108 16.32 -10.84 2.14
CA ALA A 108 17.19 -11.71 1.34
C ALA A 108 17.90 -10.95 0.19
N GLY A 109 17.20 -10.04 -0.50
CA GLY A 109 17.78 -9.20 -1.56
C GLY A 109 18.73 -8.09 -1.11
N LYS A 110 18.73 -7.72 0.19
CA LYS A 110 19.58 -6.64 0.74
C LYS A 110 20.75 -7.14 1.59
N ARG A 111 20.81 -8.43 1.95
CA ARG A 111 21.86 -8.98 2.84
C ARG A 111 23.27 -8.85 2.29
N SER A 112 23.48 -9.10 0.99
CA SER A 112 24.81 -9.01 0.34
C SER A 112 25.11 -7.65 -0.28
N GLN A 113 24.13 -6.74 -0.35
CA GLN A 113 24.25 -5.46 -1.06
C GLN A 113 24.13 -4.22 -0.15
N LYS A 114 24.15 -4.40 1.18
CA LYS A 114 23.98 -3.31 2.16
C LYS A 114 24.91 -2.12 1.89
N GLU A 115 26.19 -2.39 1.62
CA GLU A 115 27.19 -1.35 1.34
C GLU A 115 26.95 -0.64 0.00
N LEU A 116 26.54 -1.38 -1.04
CA LEU A 116 26.20 -0.79 -2.34
C LEU A 116 24.98 0.13 -2.25
N TRP A 117 23.94 -0.27 -1.50
CA TRP A 117 22.76 0.56 -1.27
C TRP A 117 23.08 1.80 -0.42
N ARG A 118 23.98 1.67 0.56
CA ARG A 118 24.48 2.79 1.35
C ARG A 118 25.26 3.78 0.49
N TYR A 119 26.15 3.29 -0.37
CA TYR A 119 26.89 4.14 -1.32
C TYR A 119 25.94 4.88 -2.26
N ARG A 120 24.98 4.18 -2.89
CA ARG A 120 23.98 4.79 -3.79
C ARG A 120 23.13 5.85 -3.10
N ALA A 121 22.75 5.62 -1.85
CA ALA A 121 22.00 6.58 -1.04
C ALA A 121 22.81 7.85 -0.78
N LEU A 122 24.08 7.72 -0.38
CA LEU A 122 24.98 8.86 -0.18
C LEU A 122 25.25 9.62 -1.48
N ALA A 123 25.56 8.91 -2.57
CA ALA A 123 25.84 9.51 -3.87
C ALA A 123 24.59 10.16 -4.50
N GLY A 124 23.40 9.61 -4.24
CA GLY A 124 22.13 10.14 -4.72
C GLY A 124 21.44 11.15 -3.79
N GLY A 125 22.02 11.46 -2.63
CA GLY A 125 21.47 12.44 -1.69
C GLY A 125 20.17 12.02 -0.99
N PHE A 126 19.90 10.71 -0.85
CA PHE A 126 18.67 10.20 -0.23
C PHE A 126 18.97 9.23 0.91
N TYR A 127 18.00 9.02 1.80
CA TYR A 127 18.14 8.05 2.88
C TYR A 127 17.79 6.63 2.41
N VAL A 128 18.52 5.62 2.88
CA VAL A 128 18.30 4.22 2.49
C VAL A 128 16.89 3.76 2.93
N PHE A 129 16.11 3.22 1.99
CA PHE A 129 14.83 2.57 2.30
C PHE A 129 15.01 1.42 3.29
N LYS A 130 14.53 1.64 4.51
CA LYS A 130 14.59 0.69 5.63
C LYS A 130 13.25 0.50 6.33
N HIS A 131 12.17 1.03 5.77
CA HIS A 131 10.86 0.96 6.40
C HIS A 131 9.73 0.83 5.38
N GLU A 132 8.65 0.21 5.83
CA GLU A 132 7.31 0.28 5.26
C GLU A 132 6.38 0.80 6.35
N TYR A 133 5.23 1.32 5.96
CA TYR A 133 4.18 1.70 6.89
C TYR A 133 3.09 0.62 6.90
N MET A 134 2.49 0.42 8.07
CA MET A 134 1.18 -0.20 8.19
C MET A 134 0.21 0.81 8.82
N PHE A 135 -0.69 1.35 7.99
CA PHE A 135 -1.75 2.24 8.43
C PHE A 135 -2.96 1.42 8.87
N VAL A 136 -3.49 1.69 10.05
CA VAL A 136 -4.67 1.01 10.60
C VAL A 136 -5.83 1.98 10.63
N PHE A 137 -6.93 1.62 9.98
CA PHE A 137 -8.13 2.43 9.85
C PHE A 137 -9.35 1.75 10.44
N LYS A 138 -10.29 2.53 10.97
CA LYS A 138 -11.62 2.07 11.38
C LYS A 138 -12.67 2.62 10.42
N LYS A 139 -13.49 1.74 9.84
CA LYS A 139 -14.65 2.12 9.04
C LYS A 139 -15.70 2.82 9.92
N ARG A 140 -16.13 4.02 9.54
CA ARG A 140 -17.20 4.78 10.24
C ARG A 140 -18.59 4.16 10.04
#